data_AF-A0A1W2H751-F1
#
_entry.id   AF-A0A1W2H751-F1
#
_cell.length_a   1.000
_cell.length_b   1.000
_cell.length_c   1.000
_cell.angle_alpha   90.00
_cell.angle_beta   90.00
_cell.angle_gamma   90.00
#
_symmetry.space_group_name_H-M   'P 1'
#
loop_
_entity.id
_entity.type
_entity.pdbx_description
1 polymer ?
#
loop_
_entity_poly.entity_id
_entity_poly.type
_entity_poly.pdbx_seq_one_letter_code
_entity_poly.pdbx_strand_id
1 'polypeptide(L)'
;MRNFKEYISIQLLTLISLFASAQQTPGPRLIVRGDDMGSSRSANLASIETFVNGIETSIELMVVTPWFPEAAQMLKKNTGIDVGLHLVITSEWEGIKWRPLTNCPSLTDADGYFLPMMGSNKNYPGLAITENQWKLEEVEKEFRAQIDFALKHVSQISHLSGHMGSTGFHPDVTKMVSKLSKEYDLPVMSRELNQELGLSGVSYDGPKATSAEKEASFISMLEKLEAGKSYMFVDHPSYDNIEMQGVGHIGYEDVAIDRQGVTDTWTSENVKEAVSRNGIELINFITLTKALPRSDPEKEKINPQSISEYLQAVKSENQDLHSLMILRNGKVVYEQWFGENAANKTHVMYSVSKTFTSTAIGFALQEGLLNLTDKVISFFPDKLPKEIGPNLQELEIRHLLTMTVGHDVDPTGVLREKSKDLDWVEGFLAFPMEHQPGEQFVYNSLATYMLSAIITNVTGQRILDYLQPRLFRPLGIVGATWDVSPQGIQFGGWGLKVKTEDMAKLGLFYLQKGQWNDKQLLPDSWFDEATIAQVQSLPAGVKKENLKVNAQDSDWLQGYGYQLWRSRHNSYRADGLNGQFILILPEKNAVIVTTAKIPNMQEELNLIWEHLLPAFED
;
A
#
# COMPACT_ATOMS: atom_id res chain seq x y z
N MET A 1 -67.35 -48.32 3.63
CA MET A 1 -66.56 -48.01 2.41
C MET A 1 -65.10 -47.94 2.86
N ARG A 2 -64.36 -49.07 2.88
CA ARG A 2 -63.34 -49.52 1.89
C ARG A 2 -62.32 -48.40 1.57
N ASN A 3 -61.12 -48.42 2.17
CA ASN A 3 -59.91 -49.20 1.85
C ASN A 3 -59.10 -48.67 0.65
N PHE A 4 -57.79 -48.47 0.90
CA PHE A 4 -56.64 -48.75 0.01
C PHE A 4 -56.51 -47.88 -1.27
N LYS A 5 -55.36 -47.59 -1.87
CA LYS A 5 -53.91 -47.58 -1.60
C LYS A 5 -53.31 -47.28 -3.01
N GLU A 6 -52.16 -46.63 -3.05
CA GLU A 6 -51.08 -46.82 -4.03
C GLU A 6 -51.01 -46.06 -5.40
N TYR A 7 -49.93 -45.25 -5.48
CA TYR A 7 -48.86 -45.19 -6.51
C TYR A 7 -48.91 -44.21 -7.73
N ILE A 8 -48.00 -43.21 -7.63
CA ILE A 8 -46.91 -42.80 -8.56
C ILE A 8 -47.27 -42.38 -10.00
N SER A 9 -46.94 -41.12 -10.36
CA SER A 9 -45.92 -40.79 -11.38
C SER A 9 -45.70 -39.29 -11.61
N ILE A 10 -44.49 -38.84 -11.29
CA ILE A 10 -43.57 -38.02 -12.11
C ILE A 10 -44.13 -36.74 -12.77
N GLN A 11 -43.74 -35.58 -12.23
CA GLN A 11 -42.94 -34.55 -12.92
C GLN A 11 -42.68 -33.38 -11.95
N LEU A 12 -41.64 -33.52 -11.11
CA LEU A 12 -40.98 -32.35 -10.51
C LEU A 12 -39.69 -32.18 -11.32
N LEU A 13 -39.71 -31.27 -12.29
CA LEU A 13 -38.50 -30.74 -12.89
C LEU A 13 -37.73 -30.01 -11.78
N THR A 14 -36.77 -30.69 -11.16
CA THR A 14 -35.68 -30.05 -10.44
C THR A 14 -34.90 -29.23 -11.46
N LEU A 15 -35.19 -27.94 -11.51
CA LEU A 15 -34.25 -26.93 -12.00
C LEU A 15 -33.02 -26.99 -11.10
N ILE A 16 -32.06 -27.82 -11.51
CA ILE A 16 -30.66 -27.65 -11.10
C ILE A 16 -30.23 -26.34 -11.77
N SER A 17 -30.36 -25.24 -11.05
CA SER A 17 -29.69 -24.00 -11.38
C SER A 17 -28.19 -24.28 -11.27
N LEU A 18 -27.56 -24.53 -12.41
CA LEU A 18 -26.13 -24.39 -12.61
C LEU A 18 -25.77 -22.94 -12.29
N PHE A 19 -25.48 -22.64 -11.02
CA PHE A 19 -24.77 -21.43 -10.65
C PHE A 19 -23.31 -21.64 -11.01
N ALA A 20 -22.99 -21.45 -12.30
CA ALA A 20 -21.67 -20.97 -12.64
C ALA A 20 -21.55 -19.59 -11.99
N SER A 21 -20.77 -19.47 -10.92
CA SER A 21 -20.29 -18.17 -10.45
C SER A 21 -19.38 -17.62 -11.55
N ALA A 22 -20.00 -17.04 -12.59
CA ALA A 22 -19.28 -16.22 -13.53
C ALA A 22 -18.80 -15.01 -12.73
N GLN A 23 -17.48 -14.93 -12.52
CA GLN A 23 -16.84 -13.77 -11.94
C GLN A 23 -17.38 -12.54 -12.69
N GLN A 24 -18.09 -11.67 -11.97
CA GLN A 24 -18.76 -10.51 -12.57
C GLN A 24 -17.70 -9.69 -13.29
N THR A 25 -17.90 -9.41 -14.59
CA THR A 25 -16.93 -8.62 -15.36
C THR A 25 -16.70 -7.31 -14.62
N PRO A 26 -15.47 -7.01 -14.17
CA PRO A 26 -15.20 -5.79 -13.42
C PRO A 26 -15.54 -4.56 -14.27
N GLY A 27 -15.92 -3.47 -13.61
CA GLY A 27 -16.19 -2.20 -14.29
C GLY A 27 -14.97 -1.66 -15.05
N PRO A 28 -15.14 -0.57 -15.82
CA PRO A 28 -13.99 0.11 -16.43
C PRO A 28 -13.03 0.59 -15.34
N ARG A 29 -11.72 0.45 -15.57
CA ARG A 29 -10.69 0.92 -14.64
C ARG A 29 -10.05 2.19 -15.16
N LEU A 30 -9.87 3.20 -14.32
CA LEU A 30 -9.32 4.50 -14.72
C LEU A 30 -8.19 4.95 -13.79
N ILE A 31 -7.04 5.27 -14.37
CA ILE A 31 -5.98 6.05 -13.73
C ILE A 31 -6.19 7.52 -14.10
N VAL A 32 -6.31 8.38 -13.10
CA VAL A 32 -6.34 9.84 -13.29
C VAL A 32 -5.01 10.37 -12.78
N ARG A 33 -4.17 10.82 -13.71
CA ARG A 33 -2.78 11.20 -13.45
C ARG A 33 -2.61 12.70 -13.61
N GLY A 34 -2.21 13.39 -12.54
CA GLY A 34 -1.82 14.80 -12.58
C GLY A 34 -0.32 14.96 -12.74
N ASP A 35 0.07 15.69 -13.78
CA ASP A 35 1.46 16.03 -14.04
C ASP A 35 1.86 17.37 -13.39
N ASP A 36 3.18 17.58 -13.26
CA ASP A 36 3.84 18.83 -12.86
C ASP A 36 3.81 19.24 -11.38
N MET A 37 3.59 18.31 -10.44
CA MET A 37 3.82 18.63 -9.03
C MET A 37 5.29 19.03 -8.82
N GLY A 38 5.54 20.10 -8.08
CA GLY A 38 6.86 20.71 -7.87
C GLY A 38 7.16 21.89 -8.80
N SER A 39 6.43 22.05 -9.90
CA SER A 39 6.64 23.17 -10.86
C SER A 39 6.34 24.55 -10.26
N SER A 40 5.24 24.65 -9.51
CA SER A 40 4.71 25.87 -8.89
C SER A 40 4.03 25.53 -7.57
N ARG A 41 3.84 26.52 -6.69
CA ARG A 41 3.02 26.34 -5.49
C ARG A 41 1.57 26.04 -5.86
N SER A 42 1.08 26.70 -6.91
CA SER A 42 -0.28 26.51 -7.41
C SER A 42 -0.54 25.05 -7.83
N ALA A 43 0.38 24.44 -8.58
CA ALA A 43 0.31 23.03 -8.96
C ALA A 43 0.39 22.11 -7.73
N ASN A 44 1.33 22.37 -6.80
CA ASN A 44 1.44 21.58 -5.56
C ASN A 44 0.13 21.51 -4.77
N LEU A 45 -0.51 22.65 -4.55
CA LEU A 45 -1.76 22.73 -3.80
C LEU A 45 -2.89 22.03 -4.55
N ALA A 46 -2.99 22.25 -5.86
CA ALA A 46 -4.03 21.64 -6.68
C ALA A 46 -3.90 20.11 -6.73
N SER A 47 -2.70 19.55 -6.94
CA SER A 47 -2.49 18.08 -6.95
C SER A 47 -2.89 17.42 -5.62
N ILE A 48 -2.63 18.08 -4.48
CA ILE A 48 -3.09 17.56 -3.18
C ILE A 48 -4.62 17.64 -3.09
N GLU A 49 -5.23 18.75 -3.53
CA GLU A 49 -6.68 18.93 -3.51
C GLU A 49 -7.40 17.90 -4.40
N THR A 50 -6.94 17.70 -5.63
CA THR A 50 -7.54 16.77 -6.59
C THR A 50 -7.38 15.31 -6.18
N PHE A 51 -6.36 14.98 -5.38
CA PHE A 51 -6.24 13.67 -4.74
C PHE A 51 -7.13 13.54 -3.50
N VAL A 52 -7.09 14.50 -2.57
CA VAL A 52 -7.77 14.40 -1.26
C VAL A 52 -9.28 14.55 -1.41
N ASN A 53 -9.71 15.51 -2.23
CA ASN A 53 -11.10 15.90 -2.41
C ASN A 53 -11.61 15.62 -3.83
N GLY A 54 -10.83 14.97 -4.68
CA GLY A 54 -11.18 14.71 -6.08
C GLY A 54 -11.06 13.24 -6.49
N ILE A 55 -10.76 13.02 -7.76
CA ILE A 55 -10.66 11.69 -8.39
C ILE A 55 -9.23 11.33 -8.82
N GLU A 56 -8.23 12.17 -8.54
CA GLU A 56 -6.85 11.90 -8.92
C GLU A 56 -6.30 10.68 -8.18
N THR A 57 -5.61 9.80 -8.90
CA THR A 57 -5.06 8.55 -8.34
C THR A 57 -3.55 8.42 -8.45
N SER A 58 -2.89 9.25 -9.28
CA SER A 58 -1.43 9.32 -9.43
C SER A 58 -0.98 10.76 -9.57
N ILE A 59 0.04 11.16 -8.81
CA ILE A 59 0.68 12.47 -8.93
C ILE A 59 2.11 12.29 -9.46
N GLU A 60 2.48 13.02 -10.51
CA GLU A 60 3.84 13.00 -11.03
C GLU A 60 4.67 14.19 -10.54
N LEU A 61 5.74 13.86 -9.82
CA LEU A 61 6.62 14.81 -9.15
C LEU A 61 7.82 15.17 -10.03
N MET A 62 8.02 16.46 -10.27
CA MET A 62 9.23 17.03 -10.86
C MET A 62 10.18 17.48 -9.74
N VAL A 63 11.41 16.97 -9.74
CA VAL A 63 12.36 17.22 -8.62
C VAL A 63 13.38 18.32 -8.89
N VAL A 64 13.50 18.75 -10.14
CA VAL A 64 14.42 19.83 -10.57
C VAL A 64 13.79 21.22 -10.48
N THR A 65 12.49 21.28 -10.23
CA THR A 65 11.68 22.49 -10.31
C THR A 65 11.68 23.29 -9.00
N PRO A 66 11.41 24.62 -9.04
CA PRO A 66 11.62 25.51 -7.90
C PRO A 66 10.79 25.19 -6.65
N TRP A 67 9.62 24.55 -6.82
CA TRP A 67 8.69 24.24 -5.72
C TRP A 67 8.73 22.79 -5.26
N PHE A 68 9.73 22.01 -5.70
CA PHE A 68 9.98 20.67 -5.18
C PHE A 68 10.12 20.61 -3.65
N PRO A 69 10.85 21.53 -2.95
CA PRO A 69 10.99 21.43 -1.50
C PRO A 69 9.66 21.49 -0.74
N GLU A 70 8.69 22.26 -1.22
CA GLU A 70 7.33 22.29 -0.65
C GLU A 70 6.57 21.02 -1.02
N ALA A 71 6.65 20.56 -2.28
CA ALA A 71 6.01 19.33 -2.74
C ALA A 71 6.43 18.12 -1.89
N ALA A 72 7.73 17.96 -1.64
CA ALA A 72 8.26 16.89 -0.80
C ALA A 72 7.70 16.95 0.64
N GLN A 73 7.54 18.15 1.21
CA GLN A 73 6.93 18.31 2.54
C GLN A 73 5.43 17.97 2.53
N MET A 74 4.71 18.35 1.48
CA MET A 74 3.29 18.02 1.31
C MET A 74 3.07 16.52 1.17
N LEU A 75 3.86 15.84 0.34
CA LEU A 75 3.79 14.38 0.17
C LEU A 75 4.15 13.64 1.46
N LYS A 76 5.14 14.13 2.23
CA LYS A 76 5.49 13.55 3.54
C LYS A 76 4.34 13.63 4.56
N LYS A 77 3.50 14.66 4.46
CA LYS A 77 2.29 14.85 5.30
C LYS A 77 1.09 14.09 4.75
N ASN A 78 1.00 13.93 3.44
CA ASN A 78 -0.07 13.23 2.73
C ASN A 78 0.44 11.89 2.19
N THR A 79 0.68 10.96 3.12
CA THR A 79 0.95 9.56 2.77
C THR A 79 -0.33 8.93 2.20
N GLY A 80 -0.18 7.95 1.31
CA GLY A 80 -1.33 7.28 0.71
C GLY A 80 -1.50 7.56 -0.79
N ILE A 81 -0.73 8.50 -1.32
CA ILE A 81 -0.74 8.88 -2.75
C ILE A 81 0.20 7.95 -3.53
N ASP A 82 -0.21 7.54 -4.73
CA ASP A 82 0.72 6.97 -5.71
C ASP A 82 1.52 8.10 -6.37
N VAL A 83 2.84 8.13 -6.16
CA VAL A 83 3.69 9.22 -6.66
C VAL A 83 4.69 8.69 -7.66
N GLY A 84 4.55 9.14 -8.90
CA GLY A 84 5.53 8.92 -9.95
C GLY A 84 6.62 9.99 -9.94
N LEU A 85 7.85 9.61 -10.29
CA LEU A 85 8.91 10.57 -10.59
C LEU A 85 8.83 10.96 -12.06
N HIS A 86 8.46 12.21 -12.31
CA HIS A 86 8.37 12.80 -13.64
C HIS A 86 9.76 13.25 -14.08
N LEU A 87 10.46 12.45 -14.86
CA LEU A 87 11.84 12.74 -15.27
C LEU A 87 11.88 13.92 -16.24
N VAL A 88 12.65 14.97 -15.90
CA VAL A 88 12.63 16.27 -16.60
C VAL A 88 13.95 16.56 -17.29
N ILE A 89 13.91 16.92 -18.57
CA ILE A 89 15.06 17.47 -19.32
C ILE A 89 14.66 18.66 -20.20
N THR A 90 13.51 19.28 -19.91
CA THR A 90 13.02 20.49 -20.58
C THR A 90 12.66 21.56 -19.56
N SER A 91 12.65 22.82 -19.96
CA SER A 91 12.14 23.96 -19.17
C SER A 91 11.40 24.95 -20.07
N GLU A 92 10.09 24.71 -20.21
CA GLU A 92 9.22 25.20 -21.27
C GLU A 92 8.66 26.61 -21.02
N TRP A 93 8.52 27.04 -19.77
CA TRP A 93 7.87 28.31 -19.43
C TRP A 93 8.80 29.51 -19.63
N GLU A 94 8.26 30.64 -20.09
CA GLU A 94 9.04 31.87 -20.30
C GLU A 94 9.39 32.55 -18.96
N GLY A 95 8.43 32.60 -18.03
CA GLY A 95 8.57 33.29 -16.74
C GLY A 95 9.22 32.48 -15.62
N ILE A 96 9.31 31.15 -15.77
CA ILE A 96 9.85 30.24 -14.76
C ILE A 96 10.79 29.25 -15.45
N LYS A 97 12.07 29.25 -15.07
CA LYS A 97 13.08 28.34 -15.61
C LYS A 97 13.75 27.53 -14.51
N TRP A 98 14.17 26.32 -14.85
CA TRP A 98 14.94 25.44 -13.96
C TRP A 98 16.14 24.83 -14.66
N ARG A 99 17.12 24.47 -13.85
CA ARG A 99 18.42 23.93 -14.28
C ARG A 99 18.52 22.44 -13.92
N PRO A 100 19.40 21.69 -14.59
CA PRO A 100 19.66 20.30 -14.24
C PRO A 100 20.30 20.15 -12.85
N LEU A 101 20.19 18.95 -12.26
CA LEU A 101 20.94 18.59 -11.04
C LEU A 101 22.41 18.28 -11.34
N THR A 102 22.74 18.05 -12.61
CA THR A 102 24.08 17.67 -13.07
C THR A 102 24.62 18.63 -14.12
N ASN A 103 25.93 18.53 -14.40
CA ASN A 103 26.51 19.24 -15.54
C ASN A 103 26.21 18.48 -16.85
N CYS A 104 25.20 18.92 -17.60
CA CYS A 104 24.75 18.33 -18.87
C CYS A 104 24.55 19.41 -19.98
N PRO A 105 25.64 20.04 -20.47
CA PRO A 105 25.55 21.16 -21.41
C PRO A 105 24.90 20.82 -22.76
N SER A 106 24.75 19.54 -23.11
CA SER A 106 24.04 19.12 -24.32
C SER A 106 22.51 19.20 -24.19
N LEU A 107 21.99 19.43 -22.99
CA LEU A 107 20.56 19.53 -22.68
C LEU A 107 20.13 20.94 -22.30
N THR A 108 21.07 21.89 -22.23
CA THR A 108 20.83 23.24 -21.71
C THR A 108 21.13 24.33 -22.73
N ASP A 109 20.52 25.50 -22.53
CA ASP A 109 20.87 26.73 -23.23
C ASP A 109 22.18 27.37 -22.71
N ALA A 110 22.52 28.54 -23.24
CA ALA A 110 23.72 29.29 -22.88
C ALA A 110 23.72 29.81 -21.42
N ASP A 111 22.54 29.94 -20.81
CA ASP A 111 22.34 30.37 -19.43
C ASP A 111 22.23 29.18 -18.46
N GLY A 112 22.35 27.96 -18.97
CA GLY A 112 22.36 26.71 -18.22
C GLY A 112 20.97 26.20 -17.82
N TYR A 113 19.89 26.75 -18.38
CA TYR A 113 18.55 26.20 -18.21
C TYR A 113 18.32 25.06 -19.18
N PHE A 114 17.46 24.10 -18.85
CA PHE A 114 17.08 23.09 -19.84
C PHE A 114 16.45 23.75 -21.08
N LEU A 115 16.68 23.15 -22.25
CA LEU A 115 16.01 23.57 -23.49
C LEU A 115 14.49 23.46 -23.35
N PRO A 116 13.69 24.36 -23.95
CA PRO A 116 12.26 24.44 -23.70
C PRO A 116 11.42 23.31 -24.31
N MET A 117 11.93 22.62 -25.34
CA MET A 117 11.12 21.69 -26.14
C MET A 117 11.81 20.33 -26.30
N MET A 118 11.03 19.25 -26.31
CA MET A 118 11.54 17.93 -26.71
C MET A 118 11.67 17.82 -28.24
N GLY A 119 10.62 18.22 -28.97
CA GLY A 119 10.53 18.18 -30.43
C GLY A 119 10.58 19.57 -31.07
N SER A 120 10.84 19.62 -32.38
CA SER A 120 10.84 20.88 -33.15
C SER A 120 9.56 21.69 -32.93
N ASN A 121 9.71 22.99 -32.65
CA ASN A 121 8.61 23.90 -32.40
C ASN A 121 8.83 25.21 -33.19
N LYS A 122 7.83 25.60 -33.99
CA LYS A 122 7.88 26.80 -34.84
C LYS A 122 8.10 28.11 -34.07
N ASN A 123 7.67 28.16 -32.81
CA ASN A 123 7.82 29.33 -31.95
C ASN A 123 9.22 29.38 -31.28
N TYR A 124 9.94 28.25 -31.26
CA TYR A 124 11.24 28.08 -30.60
C TYR A 124 12.24 27.36 -31.51
N PRO A 125 12.56 27.93 -32.69
CA PRO A 125 13.39 27.26 -33.68
C PRO A 125 14.80 26.98 -33.15
N GLY A 126 15.25 25.72 -33.22
CA GLY A 126 16.58 25.30 -32.78
C GLY A 126 16.72 25.12 -31.26
N LEU A 127 15.63 25.29 -30.50
CA LEU A 127 15.62 25.17 -29.05
C LEU A 127 14.96 23.86 -28.57
N ALA A 128 14.88 22.85 -29.44
CA ALA A 128 14.45 21.51 -29.05
C ALA A 128 15.63 20.58 -28.75
N ILE A 129 15.48 19.67 -27.78
CA ILE A 129 16.46 18.63 -27.46
C ILE A 129 16.80 17.80 -28.70
N THR A 130 15.79 17.40 -29.48
CA THR A 130 15.97 16.59 -30.69
C THR A 130 16.57 17.34 -31.89
N GLU A 131 16.64 18.68 -31.84
CA GLU A 131 17.31 19.51 -32.86
C GLU A 131 18.80 19.73 -32.55
N ASN A 132 19.24 19.36 -31.35
CA ASN A 132 20.58 19.60 -30.84
C ASN A 132 21.36 18.28 -30.66
N GLN A 133 22.69 18.38 -30.50
CA GLN A 133 23.57 17.22 -30.26
C GLN A 133 23.55 16.79 -28.79
N TRP A 134 22.40 16.31 -28.32
CA TRP A 134 22.24 15.73 -26.99
C TRP A 134 23.15 14.49 -26.82
N LYS A 135 23.58 14.23 -25.59
CA LYS A 135 24.40 13.04 -25.26
C LYS A 135 23.66 12.11 -24.31
N LEU A 136 23.58 10.83 -24.68
CA LEU A 136 22.92 9.81 -23.87
C LEU A 136 23.50 9.71 -22.44
N GLU A 137 24.82 9.85 -22.30
CA GLU A 137 25.52 9.82 -21.01
C GLU A 137 25.09 10.96 -20.08
N GLU A 138 24.83 12.14 -20.65
CA GLU A 138 24.36 13.30 -19.90
C GLU A 138 22.90 13.12 -19.48
N VAL A 139 22.05 12.52 -20.32
CA VAL A 139 20.66 12.15 -19.98
C VAL A 139 20.63 11.09 -18.86
N GLU A 140 21.40 10.00 -18.98
CA GLU A 140 21.45 8.95 -17.94
C GLU A 140 21.94 9.53 -16.61
N LYS A 141 22.98 10.35 -16.64
CA LYS A 141 23.54 10.99 -15.44
C LYS A 141 22.50 11.89 -14.76
N GLU A 142 21.78 12.69 -15.53
CA GLU A 142 20.73 13.58 -15.00
C GLU A 142 19.55 12.78 -14.43
N PHE A 143 19.05 11.77 -15.14
CA PHE A 143 17.97 10.92 -14.64
C PHE A 143 18.34 10.18 -13.36
N ARG A 144 19.56 9.65 -13.25
CA ARG A 144 20.03 9.04 -11.99
C ARG A 144 20.05 10.03 -10.85
N ALA A 145 20.56 11.25 -11.08
CA ALA A 145 20.58 12.29 -10.06
C ALA A 145 19.16 12.66 -9.61
N GLN A 146 18.20 12.74 -10.54
CA GLN A 146 16.79 12.99 -10.20
C GLN A 146 16.19 11.83 -9.41
N ILE A 147 16.44 10.57 -9.78
CA ILE A 147 15.95 9.39 -9.06
C ILE A 147 16.53 9.34 -7.64
N ASP A 148 17.84 9.46 -7.50
CA ASP A 148 18.52 9.43 -6.20
C ASP A 148 18.02 10.57 -5.28
N PHE A 149 17.85 11.76 -5.85
CA PHE A 149 17.34 12.92 -5.12
C PHE A 149 15.87 12.73 -4.70
N ALA A 150 15.02 12.24 -5.59
CA ALA A 150 13.63 11.95 -5.30
C ALA A 150 13.50 10.93 -4.16
N LEU A 151 14.18 9.79 -4.27
CA LEU A 151 14.12 8.69 -3.31
C LEU A 151 14.65 9.08 -1.92
N LYS A 152 15.59 10.03 -1.86
CA LYS A 152 16.10 10.59 -0.61
C LYS A 152 15.08 11.45 0.13
N HIS A 153 14.21 12.14 -0.60
CA HIS A 153 13.34 13.18 -0.05
C HIS A 153 11.86 12.77 0.00
N VAL A 154 11.44 11.82 -0.83
CA VAL A 154 10.07 11.33 -0.96
C VAL A 154 10.11 9.80 -0.97
N SER A 155 9.79 9.18 0.16
CA SER A 155 9.84 7.73 0.32
C SER A 155 8.84 7.01 -0.61
N GLN A 156 7.65 7.59 -0.79
CA GLN A 156 6.52 7.01 -1.52
C GLN A 156 6.64 7.00 -3.06
N ILE A 157 7.79 7.41 -3.63
CA ILE A 157 8.04 7.26 -5.07
C ILE A 157 7.89 5.79 -5.47
N SER A 158 7.02 5.54 -6.44
CA SER A 158 6.56 4.20 -6.80
C SER A 158 6.86 3.83 -8.25
N HIS A 159 6.96 4.80 -9.16
CA HIS A 159 7.20 4.56 -10.58
C HIS A 159 7.93 5.75 -11.25
N LEU A 160 8.32 5.56 -12.50
CA LEU A 160 8.92 6.59 -13.35
C LEU A 160 7.95 6.99 -14.46
N SER A 161 7.91 8.27 -14.78
CA SER A 161 7.27 8.82 -15.98
C SER A 161 8.19 9.86 -16.63
N GLY A 162 7.82 10.36 -17.82
CA GLY A 162 8.65 11.31 -18.55
C GLY A 162 7.92 12.61 -18.86
N HIS A 163 8.48 13.73 -18.41
CA HIS A 163 8.00 15.06 -18.74
C HIS A 163 8.16 15.35 -20.23
N MET A 164 7.06 15.72 -20.88
CA MET A 164 6.98 15.92 -22.33
C MET A 164 7.52 14.73 -23.17
N GLY A 165 7.45 13.50 -22.63
CA GLY A 165 7.96 12.29 -23.30
C GLY A 165 9.48 12.10 -23.21
N SER A 166 10.15 12.76 -22.27
CA SER A 166 11.61 12.70 -22.02
C SER A 166 12.18 11.28 -21.87
N THR A 167 11.36 10.29 -21.50
CA THR A 167 11.80 8.90 -21.30
C THR A 167 11.73 8.04 -22.56
N GLY A 168 11.11 8.53 -23.64
CA GLY A 168 10.78 7.74 -24.82
C GLY A 168 11.03 8.42 -26.17
N PHE A 169 11.76 9.54 -26.20
CA PHE A 169 12.00 10.29 -27.44
C PHE A 169 13.04 9.67 -28.39
N HIS A 170 13.85 8.71 -27.92
CA HIS A 170 14.85 8.00 -28.71
C HIS A 170 15.00 6.54 -28.24
N PRO A 171 15.21 5.55 -29.14
CA PRO A 171 15.33 4.13 -28.74
C PRO A 171 16.40 3.85 -27.69
N ASP A 172 17.56 4.52 -27.78
CA ASP A 172 18.63 4.36 -26.78
C ASP A 172 18.24 4.91 -25.41
N VAL A 173 17.42 5.97 -25.38
CA VAL A 173 16.88 6.52 -24.13
C VAL A 173 15.86 5.56 -23.54
N THR A 174 14.94 5.01 -24.33
CA THR A 174 13.99 3.99 -23.88
C THR A 174 14.73 2.81 -23.24
N LYS A 175 15.75 2.27 -23.92
CA LYS A 175 16.57 1.17 -23.42
C LYS A 175 17.28 1.53 -22.10
N MET A 176 17.83 2.74 -22.02
CA MET A 176 18.50 3.23 -20.81
C MET A 176 17.51 3.39 -19.64
N VAL A 177 16.33 3.97 -19.87
CA VAL A 177 15.30 4.12 -18.84
C VAL A 177 14.76 2.76 -18.39
N SER A 178 14.59 1.79 -19.28
CA SER A 178 14.24 0.40 -18.88
C SER A 178 15.32 -0.24 -18.00
N LYS A 179 16.60 0.07 -18.21
CA LYS A 179 17.69 -0.36 -17.30
C LYS A 179 17.55 0.32 -15.94
N LEU A 180 17.35 1.65 -15.89
CA LEU A 180 17.14 2.38 -14.64
C LEU A 180 15.92 1.86 -13.86
N SER A 181 14.81 1.60 -14.56
CA SER A 181 13.59 1.04 -14.00
C SER A 181 13.85 -0.27 -13.23
N LYS A 182 14.64 -1.19 -13.81
CA LYS A 182 15.04 -2.45 -13.16
C LYS A 182 16.03 -2.24 -12.03
N GLU A 183 16.97 -1.31 -12.19
CA GLU A 183 18.02 -1.01 -11.21
C GLU A 183 17.44 -0.44 -9.91
N TYR A 184 16.49 0.50 -10.03
CA TYR A 184 15.86 1.18 -8.90
C TYR A 184 14.56 0.52 -8.40
N ASP A 185 14.11 -0.57 -9.04
CA ASP A 185 12.82 -1.22 -8.79
C ASP A 185 11.63 -0.24 -8.87
N LEU A 186 11.63 0.58 -9.92
CA LEU A 186 10.59 1.55 -10.23
C LEU A 186 10.06 1.27 -11.64
N PRO A 187 8.86 0.70 -11.82
CA PRO A 187 8.28 0.50 -13.15
C PRO A 187 8.21 1.84 -13.90
N VAL A 188 8.49 1.83 -15.20
CA VAL A 188 8.39 3.04 -16.03
C VAL A 188 7.10 3.02 -16.86
N MET A 189 6.29 4.07 -16.74
CA MET A 189 5.16 4.32 -17.64
C MET A 189 5.68 4.55 -19.06
N SER A 190 5.68 3.49 -19.86
CA SER A 190 6.14 3.49 -21.24
C SER A 190 5.04 2.96 -22.16
N ARG A 191 5.13 3.27 -23.46
CA ARG A 191 4.17 2.78 -24.44
C ARG A 191 4.13 1.24 -24.49
N GLU A 192 5.30 0.61 -24.38
CA GLU A 192 5.44 -0.85 -24.36
C GLU A 192 4.74 -1.46 -23.15
N LEU A 193 5.04 -0.98 -21.95
CA LEU A 193 4.41 -1.48 -20.72
C LEU A 193 2.89 -1.21 -20.70
N ASN A 194 2.45 -0.04 -21.17
CA ASN A 194 1.03 0.25 -21.26
C ASN A 194 0.31 -0.73 -22.20
N GLN A 195 0.94 -1.13 -23.30
CA GLN A 195 0.40 -2.13 -24.22
C GLN A 195 0.34 -3.53 -23.58
N GLU A 196 1.38 -3.93 -22.85
CA GLU A 196 1.42 -5.20 -22.11
C GLU A 196 0.33 -5.29 -21.04
N LEU A 197 0.03 -4.17 -20.37
CA LEU A 197 -1.02 -4.05 -19.36
C LEU A 197 -2.43 -3.85 -19.94
N GLY A 198 -2.57 -3.67 -21.25
CA GLY A 198 -3.83 -3.30 -21.88
C GLY A 198 -4.36 -1.92 -21.43
N LEU A 199 -3.45 -1.02 -21.02
CA LEU A 199 -3.76 0.33 -20.56
C LEU A 199 -3.86 1.29 -21.75
N SER A 200 -5.06 1.82 -21.99
CA SER A 200 -5.33 2.73 -23.12
C SER A 200 -5.40 4.19 -22.67
N GLY A 201 -4.74 5.10 -23.40
CA GLY A 201 -4.89 6.54 -23.16
C GLY A 201 -6.28 7.04 -23.58
N VAL A 202 -6.88 7.90 -22.76
CA VAL A 202 -8.15 8.60 -23.05
C VAL A 202 -7.96 10.11 -22.92
N SER A 203 -8.84 10.87 -23.57
CA SER A 203 -8.84 12.33 -23.56
C SER A 203 -10.26 12.85 -23.48
N TYR A 204 -10.39 14.15 -23.22
CA TYR A 204 -11.67 14.88 -23.34
C TYR A 204 -12.40 14.52 -24.64
N ASP A 205 -13.69 14.22 -24.52
CA ASP A 205 -14.59 13.91 -25.61
C ASP A 205 -15.57 15.07 -25.83
N GLY A 206 -15.13 16.11 -26.55
CA GLY A 206 -15.88 17.36 -26.75
C GLY A 206 -15.05 18.65 -26.58
N PRO A 207 -15.72 19.81 -26.57
CA PRO A 207 -15.09 21.10 -26.25
C PRO A 207 -14.47 21.11 -24.85
N LYS A 208 -13.42 21.89 -24.62
CA LYS A 208 -12.69 21.91 -23.35
C LYS A 208 -12.04 23.26 -23.03
N ALA A 209 -12.49 24.35 -23.67
CA ALA A 209 -11.85 25.65 -23.55
C ALA A 209 -12.24 26.39 -22.26
N THR A 210 -13.35 26.01 -21.63
CA THR A 210 -13.81 26.55 -20.34
C THR A 210 -13.94 25.43 -19.31
N SER A 211 -13.95 25.75 -18.00
CA SER A 211 -14.15 24.75 -16.94
C SER A 211 -15.45 23.94 -17.14
N ALA A 212 -16.55 24.59 -17.56
CA ALA A 212 -17.83 23.92 -17.80
C ALA A 212 -17.78 22.96 -19.00
N GLU A 213 -17.12 23.37 -20.09
CA GLU A 213 -16.90 22.49 -21.25
C GLU A 213 -16.00 21.31 -20.88
N LYS A 214 -14.94 21.57 -20.11
CA LYS A 214 -13.97 20.57 -19.65
C LYS A 214 -14.64 19.52 -18.76
N GLU A 215 -15.50 19.93 -17.83
CA GLU A 215 -16.30 19.03 -17.00
C GLU A 215 -17.23 18.15 -17.86
N ALA A 216 -18.04 18.76 -18.73
CA ALA A 216 -18.98 18.04 -19.58
C ALA A 216 -18.27 17.05 -20.52
N SER A 217 -17.15 17.46 -21.08
CA SER A 217 -16.34 16.63 -21.99
C SER A 217 -15.64 15.48 -21.26
N PHE A 218 -15.25 15.67 -20.00
CA PHE A 218 -14.73 14.60 -19.15
C PHE A 218 -15.81 13.58 -18.84
N ILE A 219 -17.01 14.02 -18.44
CA ILE A 219 -18.14 13.13 -18.17
C ILE A 219 -18.52 12.33 -19.42
N SER A 220 -18.56 12.96 -20.60
CA SER A 220 -18.82 12.26 -21.87
C SER A 220 -17.78 11.16 -22.16
N MET A 221 -16.52 11.39 -21.81
CA MET A 221 -15.47 10.38 -21.91
C MET A 221 -15.71 9.23 -20.92
N LEU A 222 -16.06 9.52 -19.66
CA LEU A 222 -16.34 8.50 -18.64
C LEU A 222 -17.48 7.55 -19.07
N GLU A 223 -18.53 8.09 -19.68
CA GLU A 223 -19.70 7.32 -20.15
C GLU A 223 -19.40 6.37 -21.32
N LYS A 224 -18.23 6.52 -21.96
CA LYS A 224 -17.76 5.68 -23.07
C LYS A 224 -16.78 4.59 -22.64
N LEU A 225 -16.36 4.56 -21.38
CA LEU A 225 -15.41 3.55 -20.89
C LEU A 225 -16.08 2.18 -20.82
N GLU A 226 -15.36 1.15 -21.28
CA GLU A 226 -15.89 -0.21 -21.37
C GLU A 226 -15.46 -1.07 -20.18
N ALA A 227 -16.39 -1.90 -19.68
CA ALA A 227 -16.11 -2.85 -18.60
C ALA A 227 -14.95 -3.81 -18.96
N GLY A 228 -14.14 -4.14 -17.96
CA GLY A 228 -12.95 -4.99 -18.09
C GLY A 228 -11.71 -4.31 -18.69
N LYS A 229 -11.84 -3.11 -19.30
CA LYS A 229 -10.70 -2.37 -19.86
C LYS A 229 -10.09 -1.41 -18.84
N SER A 230 -8.82 -1.07 -19.06
CA SER A 230 -8.07 -0.12 -18.24
C SER A 230 -7.70 1.10 -19.07
N TYR A 231 -7.91 2.28 -18.49
CA TYR A 231 -7.70 3.56 -19.14
C TYR A 231 -6.81 4.47 -18.30
N MET A 232 -6.11 5.39 -18.95
CA MET A 232 -5.34 6.44 -18.31
C MET A 232 -5.71 7.79 -18.90
N PHE A 233 -6.08 8.72 -18.03
CA PHE A 233 -6.30 10.12 -18.34
C PHE A 233 -5.19 10.95 -17.70
N VAL A 234 -4.60 11.87 -18.46
CA VAL A 234 -3.52 12.74 -18.00
C VAL A 234 -3.91 14.19 -18.23
N ASP A 235 -3.77 15.03 -17.21
CA ASP A 235 -3.83 16.49 -17.34
C ASP A 235 -3.07 17.17 -16.18
N HIS A 236 -3.13 18.50 -16.10
CA HIS A 236 -2.23 19.31 -15.27
C HIS A 236 -3.03 20.20 -14.30
N PRO A 237 -3.34 19.74 -13.08
CA PRO A 237 -4.08 20.54 -12.11
C PRO A 237 -3.24 21.72 -11.59
N SER A 238 -3.85 22.89 -11.47
CA SER A 238 -3.30 24.09 -10.81
C SER A 238 -4.44 25.05 -10.49
N TYR A 239 -4.23 25.98 -9.56
CA TYR A 239 -5.15 27.11 -9.38
C TYR A 239 -4.83 28.27 -10.33
N ASP A 240 -5.86 28.98 -10.77
CA ASP A 240 -5.76 30.29 -11.41
C ASP A 240 -5.49 31.34 -10.32
N ASN A 241 -4.21 31.65 -10.13
CA ASN A 241 -3.75 32.64 -9.19
C ASN A 241 -2.59 33.45 -9.79
N ILE A 242 -2.15 34.48 -9.08
CA ILE A 242 -1.11 35.41 -9.54
C ILE A 242 0.18 34.69 -9.96
N GLU A 243 0.53 33.57 -9.31
CA GLU A 243 1.69 32.77 -9.70
C GLU A 243 1.48 32.11 -11.06
N MET A 244 0.39 31.35 -11.23
CA MET A 244 0.14 30.61 -12.46
C MET A 244 -0.21 31.54 -13.64
N GLN A 245 -0.75 32.74 -13.39
CA GLN A 245 -0.96 33.78 -14.42
C GLN A 245 0.36 34.30 -15.02
N GLY A 246 1.49 34.11 -14.33
CA GLY A 246 2.83 34.40 -14.85
C GLY A 246 3.46 33.24 -15.62
N VAL A 247 2.80 32.08 -15.69
CA VAL A 247 3.28 30.87 -16.36
C VAL A 247 2.64 30.80 -17.73
N GLY A 248 3.48 30.65 -18.76
CA GLY A 248 3.03 30.56 -20.13
C GLY A 248 4.21 30.52 -21.09
N HIS A 249 3.92 30.16 -22.32
CA HIS A 249 4.86 30.19 -23.43
C HIS A 249 4.12 30.53 -24.72
N ILE A 250 4.81 30.92 -25.78
CA ILE A 250 4.18 31.30 -27.05
C ILE A 250 3.31 30.14 -27.57
N GLY A 251 2.01 30.40 -27.74
CA GLY A 251 1.00 29.41 -28.15
C GLY A 251 0.29 28.68 -27.00
N TYR A 252 0.62 29.00 -25.75
CA TYR A 252 -0.09 28.55 -24.54
C TYR A 252 0.05 29.62 -23.44
N GLU A 253 -0.67 30.72 -23.63
CA GLU A 253 -0.62 31.89 -22.74
C GLU A 253 -1.61 31.80 -21.57
N ASP A 254 -2.79 31.18 -21.78
CA ASP A 254 -3.87 31.09 -20.78
C ASP A 254 -3.74 29.85 -19.86
N VAL A 255 -2.51 29.50 -19.46
CA VAL A 255 -2.20 28.29 -18.64
C VAL A 255 -3.01 28.26 -17.35
N ALA A 256 -3.12 29.40 -16.67
CA ALA A 256 -3.82 29.51 -15.39
C ALA A 256 -5.30 29.09 -15.49
N ILE A 257 -6.02 29.61 -16.49
CA ILE A 257 -7.44 29.31 -16.70
C ILE A 257 -7.62 27.85 -17.12
N ASP A 258 -6.79 27.37 -18.04
CA ASP A 258 -6.88 26.00 -18.53
C ASP A 258 -6.65 24.96 -17.42
N ARG A 259 -5.61 25.17 -16.59
CA ARG A 259 -5.28 24.29 -15.46
C ARG A 259 -6.25 24.42 -14.28
N GLN A 260 -6.83 25.60 -14.04
CA GLN A 260 -7.94 25.74 -13.08
C GLN A 260 -9.14 24.89 -13.48
N GLY A 261 -9.48 24.86 -14.78
CA GLY A 261 -10.54 23.98 -15.27
C GLY A 261 -10.29 22.50 -15.02
N VAL A 262 -9.02 22.05 -14.95
CA VAL A 262 -8.66 20.68 -14.56
C VAL A 262 -8.98 20.45 -13.10
N THR A 263 -8.50 21.34 -12.22
CA THR A 263 -8.76 21.29 -10.77
C THR A 263 -10.25 21.27 -10.47
N ASP A 264 -11.03 22.14 -11.11
CA ASP A 264 -12.48 22.20 -10.99
C ASP A 264 -13.13 20.88 -11.44
N THR A 265 -12.72 20.35 -12.60
CA THR A 265 -13.27 19.10 -13.16
C THR A 265 -13.00 17.91 -12.22
N TRP A 266 -11.79 17.78 -11.70
CA TRP A 266 -11.39 16.62 -10.89
C TRP A 266 -11.93 16.67 -9.46
N THR A 267 -12.30 17.85 -8.95
CA THR A 267 -12.94 18.01 -7.63
C THR A 267 -14.47 18.06 -7.70
N SER A 268 -15.04 18.16 -8.90
CA SER A 268 -16.49 18.26 -9.13
C SER A 268 -17.28 17.07 -8.59
N GLU A 269 -18.37 17.36 -7.86
CA GLU A 269 -19.33 16.34 -7.43
C GLU A 269 -20.01 15.66 -8.61
N ASN A 270 -20.29 16.39 -9.70
CA ASN A 270 -20.89 15.81 -10.91
C ASN A 270 -19.99 14.73 -11.51
N VAL A 271 -18.67 14.94 -11.49
CA VAL A 271 -17.68 13.98 -11.99
C VAL A 271 -17.57 12.77 -11.07
N LYS A 272 -17.55 12.96 -9.74
CA LYS A 272 -17.56 11.85 -8.77
C LYS A 272 -18.83 11.00 -8.91
N GLU A 273 -19.99 11.64 -9.09
CA GLU A 273 -21.25 10.97 -9.37
C GLU A 273 -21.20 10.19 -10.69
N ALA A 274 -20.61 10.77 -11.74
CA ALA A 274 -20.43 10.08 -13.02
C ALA A 274 -19.52 8.86 -12.91
N VAL A 275 -18.42 8.94 -12.14
CA VAL A 275 -17.55 7.79 -11.84
C VAL A 275 -18.35 6.67 -11.15
N SER A 276 -19.09 7.02 -10.10
CA SER A 276 -19.91 6.05 -9.36
C SER A 276 -21.02 5.44 -10.22
N ARG A 277 -21.77 6.26 -10.96
CA ARG A 277 -22.89 5.84 -11.82
C ARG A 277 -22.46 4.90 -12.93
N ASN A 278 -21.26 5.10 -13.50
CA ASN A 278 -20.72 4.26 -14.55
C ASN A 278 -19.92 3.05 -14.00
N GLY A 279 -19.87 2.88 -12.68
CA GLY A 279 -19.17 1.75 -12.04
C GLY A 279 -17.68 1.72 -12.35
N ILE A 280 -17.05 2.87 -12.58
CA ILE A 280 -15.62 2.93 -12.91
C ILE A 280 -14.79 2.84 -11.64
N GLU A 281 -13.83 1.94 -11.66
CA GLU A 281 -12.90 1.73 -10.58
C GLU A 281 -11.69 2.65 -10.77
N LEU A 282 -11.54 3.62 -9.86
CA LEU A 282 -10.35 4.45 -9.79
C LEU A 282 -9.17 3.63 -9.27
N ILE A 283 -8.15 3.44 -10.11
CA ILE A 283 -6.96 2.67 -9.79
C ILE A 283 -5.71 3.52 -9.97
N ASN A 284 -4.59 3.03 -9.47
CA ASN A 284 -3.29 3.66 -9.67
C ASN A 284 -2.37 2.74 -10.50
N PHE A 285 -1.19 3.24 -10.88
CA PHE A 285 -0.34 2.53 -11.83
C PHE A 285 0.26 1.25 -11.24
N ILE A 286 0.56 1.27 -9.94
CA ILE A 286 1.11 0.10 -9.23
C ILE A 286 0.08 -1.02 -9.09
N THR A 287 -1.22 -0.70 -8.98
CA THR A 287 -2.30 -1.69 -9.03
C THR A 287 -2.23 -2.54 -10.29
N LEU A 288 -1.75 -2.02 -11.43
CA LEU A 288 -1.59 -2.81 -12.66
C LEU A 288 -0.23 -3.47 -12.76
N THR A 289 0.85 -2.73 -12.47
CA THR A 289 2.23 -3.21 -12.71
C THR A 289 2.74 -4.20 -11.68
N LYS A 290 2.24 -4.14 -10.44
CA LYS A 290 2.65 -5.03 -9.33
C LYS A 290 1.44 -5.75 -8.71
N ALA A 291 0.42 -6.05 -9.52
CA ALA A 291 -0.68 -6.93 -9.12
C ALA A 291 -0.17 -8.36 -8.90
N LEU A 292 -0.74 -9.09 -7.95
CA LEU A 292 -0.58 -10.53 -7.88
C LEU A 292 -1.19 -11.19 -9.13
N PRO A 293 -0.60 -12.27 -9.65
CA PRO A 293 -1.23 -13.01 -10.74
C PRO A 293 -2.56 -13.61 -10.29
N ARG A 294 -3.59 -13.57 -11.15
CA ARG A 294 -4.90 -14.22 -10.92
C ARG A 294 -4.95 -15.58 -11.62
N SER A 295 -5.69 -16.54 -11.07
CA SER A 295 -5.96 -17.84 -11.67
C SER A 295 -7.34 -18.36 -11.27
N ASP A 296 -7.89 -19.29 -12.03
CA ASP A 296 -9.14 -19.95 -11.65
C ASP A 296 -8.90 -20.91 -10.47
N PRO A 297 -9.82 -21.02 -9.49
CA PRO A 297 -9.66 -21.93 -8.35
C PRO A 297 -9.36 -23.37 -8.76
N GLU A 298 -10.10 -23.90 -9.74
CA GLU A 298 -9.93 -25.28 -10.20
C GLU A 298 -8.54 -25.54 -10.79
N LYS A 299 -7.95 -24.56 -11.49
CA LYS A 299 -6.58 -24.67 -12.04
C LYS A 299 -5.53 -24.75 -10.94
N GLU A 300 -5.80 -24.12 -9.80
CA GLU A 300 -4.94 -24.16 -8.61
C GLU A 300 -5.39 -25.21 -7.60
N LYS A 301 -6.22 -26.18 -8.03
CA LYS A 301 -6.73 -27.31 -7.23
C LYS A 301 -7.51 -26.89 -5.98
N ILE A 302 -8.38 -25.90 -6.14
CA ILE A 302 -9.31 -25.46 -5.12
C ILE A 302 -10.74 -25.67 -5.60
N ASN A 303 -11.52 -26.41 -4.81
CA ASN A 303 -12.92 -26.66 -5.10
C ASN A 303 -13.76 -25.35 -4.96
N PRO A 304 -14.34 -24.79 -6.04
CA PRO A 304 -15.12 -23.56 -5.97
C PRO A 304 -16.40 -23.69 -5.12
N GLN A 305 -16.94 -24.91 -5.02
CA GLN A 305 -18.13 -25.18 -4.21
C GLN A 305 -17.87 -24.91 -2.73
N SER A 306 -16.69 -25.27 -2.23
CA SER A 306 -16.29 -25.02 -0.85
C SER A 306 -16.17 -23.53 -0.51
N ILE A 307 -15.75 -22.71 -1.47
CA ILE A 307 -15.75 -21.24 -1.31
C ILE A 307 -17.19 -20.72 -1.18
N SER A 308 -18.11 -21.25 -2.00
CA SER A 308 -19.52 -20.87 -1.94
C SER A 308 -20.18 -21.29 -0.63
N GLU A 309 -19.86 -22.48 -0.12
CA GLU A 309 -20.33 -23.00 1.17
C GLU A 309 -19.80 -22.16 2.34
N TYR A 310 -18.52 -21.80 2.31
CA TYR A 310 -17.94 -20.87 3.29
C TYR A 310 -18.70 -19.53 3.32
N LEU A 311 -18.95 -18.91 2.17
CA LEU A 311 -19.68 -17.64 2.10
C LEU A 311 -21.13 -17.77 2.61
N GLN A 312 -21.76 -18.91 2.36
CA GLN A 312 -23.09 -19.20 2.92
C GLN A 312 -23.05 -19.36 4.44
N ALA A 313 -22.03 -20.03 4.98
CA ALA A 313 -21.85 -20.24 6.41
C ALA A 313 -21.57 -18.91 7.13
N VAL A 314 -20.64 -18.09 6.61
CA VAL A 314 -20.36 -16.72 7.06
C VAL A 314 -21.64 -15.90 7.18
N LYS A 315 -22.48 -15.93 6.13
CA LYS A 315 -23.77 -15.23 6.14
C LYS A 315 -24.74 -15.80 7.18
N SER A 316 -24.77 -17.11 7.35
CA SER A 316 -25.68 -17.79 8.30
C SER A 316 -25.32 -17.51 9.75
N GLU A 317 -24.02 -17.40 10.04
CA GLU A 317 -23.47 -17.06 11.36
C GLU A 317 -23.39 -15.53 11.61
N ASN A 318 -23.92 -14.71 10.69
CA ASN A 318 -23.91 -13.25 10.76
C ASN A 318 -22.50 -12.66 10.91
N GLN A 319 -21.52 -13.23 10.22
CA GLN A 319 -20.15 -12.72 10.16
C GLN A 319 -20.09 -11.57 9.13
N ASP A 320 -19.74 -10.37 9.59
CA ASP A 320 -19.70 -9.14 8.77
C ASP A 320 -18.35 -9.01 8.04
N LEU A 321 -18.16 -9.80 6.98
CA LEU A 321 -16.98 -9.68 6.11
C LEU A 321 -17.08 -8.42 5.26
N HIS A 322 -15.94 -7.72 5.12
CA HIS A 322 -15.74 -6.58 4.23
C HIS A 322 -14.96 -6.96 2.98
N SER A 323 -14.04 -7.93 3.08
CA SER A 323 -13.39 -8.55 1.93
C SER A 323 -12.87 -9.95 2.26
N LEU A 324 -12.77 -10.79 1.23
CA LEU A 324 -12.11 -12.10 1.23
C LEU A 324 -11.15 -12.15 0.05
N MET A 325 -9.92 -12.60 0.28
CA MET A 325 -8.98 -12.94 -0.78
C MET A 325 -8.26 -14.24 -0.45
N ILE A 326 -8.25 -15.17 -1.40
CA ILE A 326 -7.61 -16.49 -1.26
C ILE A 326 -6.51 -16.60 -2.30
N LEU A 327 -5.31 -16.95 -1.84
CA LEU A 327 -4.14 -17.23 -2.67
C LEU A 327 -3.78 -18.71 -2.57
N ARG A 328 -3.35 -19.26 -3.69
CA ARG A 328 -2.70 -20.58 -3.77
C ARG A 328 -1.60 -20.53 -4.81
N ASN A 329 -0.45 -21.11 -4.49
CA ASN A 329 0.73 -21.12 -5.37
C ASN A 329 1.15 -19.72 -5.86
N GLY A 330 1.01 -18.71 -5.00
CA GLY A 330 1.34 -17.32 -5.31
C GLY A 330 0.36 -16.60 -6.23
N LYS A 331 -0.80 -17.20 -6.55
CA LYS A 331 -1.84 -16.59 -7.38
C LYS A 331 -3.12 -16.36 -6.58
N VAL A 332 -3.79 -15.23 -6.84
CA VAL A 332 -5.14 -14.97 -6.35
C VAL A 332 -6.11 -15.87 -7.09
N VAL A 333 -6.76 -16.77 -6.35
CA VAL A 333 -7.76 -17.69 -6.90
C VAL A 333 -9.19 -17.20 -6.69
N TYR A 334 -9.39 -16.39 -5.66
CA TYR A 334 -10.68 -15.82 -5.33
C TYR A 334 -10.49 -14.48 -4.63
N GLU A 335 -11.30 -13.51 -5.01
CA GLU A 335 -11.37 -12.21 -4.36
C GLU A 335 -12.80 -11.68 -4.42
N GLN A 336 -13.30 -11.17 -3.29
CA GLN A 336 -14.60 -10.54 -3.20
C GLN A 336 -14.56 -9.41 -2.17
N TRP A 337 -15.21 -8.29 -2.50
CA TRP A 337 -15.48 -7.18 -1.58
C TRP A 337 -16.98 -7.10 -1.32
N PHE A 338 -17.35 -6.76 -0.09
CA PHE A 338 -18.73 -6.73 0.38
C PHE A 338 -19.15 -5.31 0.76
N GLY A 339 -20.44 -5.00 0.60
CA GLY A 339 -21.00 -3.69 0.93
C GLY A 339 -20.37 -2.58 0.09
N GLU A 340 -19.92 -1.51 0.76
CA GLU A 340 -19.27 -0.35 0.12
C GLU A 340 -17.75 -0.49 -0.03
N ASN A 341 -17.18 -1.66 0.29
CA ASN A 341 -15.74 -1.92 0.17
C ASN A 341 -15.36 -2.20 -1.30
N ALA A 342 -14.10 -1.97 -1.64
CA ALA A 342 -13.58 -2.15 -2.99
C ALA A 342 -12.08 -2.44 -2.98
N ALA A 343 -11.55 -2.98 -4.09
CA ALA A 343 -10.14 -3.35 -4.22
C ALA A 343 -9.17 -2.18 -4.02
N ASN A 344 -9.59 -0.97 -4.40
CA ASN A 344 -8.80 0.24 -4.26
C ASN A 344 -8.92 0.91 -2.86
N LYS A 345 -9.82 0.45 -1.98
CA LYS A 345 -10.02 1.04 -0.64
C LYS A 345 -9.09 0.40 0.39
N THR A 346 -8.48 1.23 1.22
CA THR A 346 -7.71 0.74 2.37
C THR A 346 -8.65 0.38 3.52
N HIS A 347 -8.21 -0.55 4.37
CA HIS A 347 -8.92 -0.95 5.57
C HIS A 347 -8.05 -0.72 6.81
N VAL A 348 -8.66 -0.48 7.97
CA VAL A 348 -7.91 -0.39 9.24
C VAL A 348 -7.44 -1.78 9.64
N MET A 349 -6.14 -1.93 9.88
CA MET A 349 -5.50 -3.23 10.12
C MET A 349 -5.59 -3.69 11.57
N TYR A 350 -5.87 -2.78 12.51
CA TYR A 350 -5.71 -3.03 13.95
C TYR A 350 -4.38 -3.74 14.22
N SER A 351 -4.38 -4.88 14.91
CA SER A 351 -3.16 -5.58 15.30
C SER A 351 -2.41 -6.30 14.17
N VAL A 352 -2.95 -6.42 12.95
CA VAL A 352 -2.16 -6.87 11.78
C VAL A 352 -0.94 -5.96 11.56
N SER A 353 -1.04 -4.68 11.96
CA SER A 353 0.06 -3.70 11.96
C SER A 353 1.33 -4.21 12.69
N LYS A 354 1.16 -5.07 13.70
CA LYS A 354 2.26 -5.61 14.50
C LYS A 354 3.22 -6.46 13.66
N THR A 355 2.69 -7.24 12.71
CA THR A 355 3.50 -8.10 11.85
C THR A 355 4.36 -7.28 10.88
N PHE A 356 3.86 -6.17 10.36
CA PHE A 356 4.69 -5.20 9.61
C PHE A 356 5.80 -4.60 10.49
N THR A 357 5.47 -4.25 11.74
CA THR A 357 6.47 -3.73 12.70
C THR A 357 7.55 -4.77 13.02
N SER A 358 7.16 -6.01 13.24
CA SER A 358 8.07 -7.14 13.44
C SER A 358 8.99 -7.34 12.24
N THR A 359 8.43 -7.25 11.02
CA THR A 359 9.22 -7.34 9.79
C THR A 359 10.27 -6.22 9.71
N ALA A 360 9.96 -5.01 10.16
CA ALA A 360 10.95 -3.93 10.24
C ALA A 360 12.12 -4.25 11.18
N ILE A 361 11.85 -4.90 12.32
CA ILE A 361 12.88 -5.38 13.24
C ILE A 361 13.75 -6.44 12.56
N GLY A 362 13.15 -7.37 11.80
CA GLY A 362 13.87 -8.32 10.96
C GLY A 362 14.87 -7.64 10.03
N PHE A 363 14.44 -6.60 9.30
CA PHE A 363 15.35 -5.83 8.43
C PHE A 363 16.44 -5.10 9.23
N ALA A 364 16.10 -4.53 10.40
CA ALA A 364 17.09 -3.84 11.24
C ALA A 364 18.15 -4.79 11.80
N LEU A 365 17.79 -6.05 12.10
CA LEU A 365 18.73 -7.12 12.44
C LEU A 365 19.65 -7.45 11.26
N GLN A 366 19.08 -7.64 10.06
CA GLN A 366 19.85 -7.91 8.84
C GLN A 366 20.85 -6.79 8.53
N GLU A 367 20.48 -5.54 8.80
CA GLU A 367 21.34 -4.36 8.60
C GLU A 367 22.33 -4.12 9.74
N GLY A 368 22.29 -4.93 10.81
CA GLY A 368 23.18 -4.79 11.96
C GLY A 368 22.93 -3.55 12.81
N LEU A 369 21.71 -2.97 12.74
CA LEU A 369 21.34 -1.75 13.48
C LEU A 369 20.96 -2.04 14.94
N LEU A 370 20.61 -3.29 15.25
CA LEU A 370 20.22 -3.76 16.58
C LEU A 370 20.40 -5.28 16.68
N ASN A 371 20.32 -5.82 17.89
CA ASN A 371 20.27 -7.25 18.20
C ASN A 371 19.05 -7.59 19.05
N LEU A 372 18.57 -8.83 18.96
CA LEU A 372 17.45 -9.31 19.80
C LEU A 372 17.74 -9.25 21.31
N THR A 373 19.01 -9.30 21.70
CA THR A 373 19.49 -9.20 23.09
C THR A 373 19.73 -7.77 23.57
N ASP A 374 19.59 -6.77 22.71
CA ASP A 374 19.84 -5.40 23.12
C ASP A 374 18.82 -4.98 24.18
N LYS A 375 19.32 -4.36 25.25
CA LYS A 375 18.47 -3.89 26.35
C LYS A 375 17.66 -2.69 25.89
N VAL A 376 16.35 -2.73 26.08
CA VAL A 376 15.42 -1.68 25.61
C VAL A 376 15.77 -0.32 26.19
N ILE A 377 16.23 -0.27 27.44
CA ILE A 377 16.61 0.96 28.14
C ILE A 377 17.80 1.69 27.45
N SER A 378 18.64 0.96 26.70
CA SER A 378 19.83 1.54 26.05
C SER A 378 19.48 2.46 24.88
N PHE A 379 18.30 2.28 24.27
CA PHE A 379 17.82 3.13 23.18
C PHE A 379 17.23 4.46 23.67
N PHE A 380 16.89 4.57 24.95
CA PHE A 380 16.18 5.72 25.51
C PHE A 380 16.74 6.18 26.87
N PRO A 381 18.05 6.49 26.98
CA PRO A 381 18.67 6.87 28.25
C PRO A 381 18.02 8.13 28.88
N ASP A 382 17.51 9.04 28.05
CA ASP A 382 16.88 10.28 28.49
C ASP A 382 15.40 10.15 28.88
N LYS A 383 14.82 8.95 28.78
CA LYS A 383 13.40 8.67 29.07
C LYS A 383 13.18 7.64 30.18
N LEU A 384 14.24 7.33 30.93
CA LEU A 384 14.19 6.33 31.99
C LEU A 384 13.45 6.87 33.22
N PRO A 385 12.71 6.01 33.95
CA PRO A 385 12.17 6.39 35.25
C PRO A 385 13.30 6.69 36.24
N LYS A 386 12.98 7.45 37.30
CA LYS A 386 13.95 7.80 38.36
C LYS A 386 14.59 6.58 39.03
N GLU A 387 13.81 5.51 39.19
CA GLU A 387 14.26 4.24 39.75
C GLU A 387 14.09 3.15 38.69
N ILE A 388 15.19 2.48 38.35
CA ILE A 388 15.21 1.41 37.36
C ILE A 388 15.21 0.08 38.11
N GLY A 389 14.04 -0.57 38.17
CA GLY A 389 13.90 -1.89 38.79
C GLY A 389 14.63 -3.00 38.02
N PRO A 390 14.92 -4.14 38.66
CA PRO A 390 15.68 -5.24 38.05
C PRO A 390 15.03 -5.81 36.78
N ASN A 391 13.70 -5.90 36.73
CA ASN A 391 12.98 -6.40 35.56
C ASN A 391 13.16 -5.49 34.33
N LEU A 392 13.12 -4.17 34.52
CA LEU A 392 13.31 -3.21 33.43
C LEU A 392 14.74 -3.24 32.87
N GLN A 393 15.75 -3.49 33.73
CA GLN A 393 17.15 -3.65 33.30
C GLN A 393 17.34 -4.84 32.37
N GLU A 394 16.54 -5.90 32.56
CA GLU A 394 16.63 -7.12 31.77
C GLU A 394 15.75 -7.14 30.52
N LEU A 395 14.91 -6.13 30.30
CA LEU A 395 14.03 -6.07 29.14
C LEU A 395 14.84 -5.96 27.84
N GLU A 396 14.56 -6.87 26.90
CA GLU A 396 15.27 -7.01 25.62
C GLU A 396 14.28 -6.87 24.45
N ILE A 397 14.80 -6.60 23.25
CA ILE A 397 13.99 -6.54 22.03
C ILE A 397 13.20 -7.83 21.81
N ARG A 398 13.80 -9.01 22.08
CA ARG A 398 13.09 -10.31 21.98
C ARG A 398 11.81 -10.33 22.82
N HIS A 399 11.84 -9.75 24.02
CA HIS A 399 10.71 -9.76 24.95
C HIS A 399 9.56 -8.88 24.44
N LEU A 400 9.86 -7.79 23.74
CA LEU A 400 8.87 -6.97 23.04
C LEU A 400 8.21 -7.78 21.91
N LEU A 401 9.02 -8.48 21.10
CA LEU A 401 8.54 -9.30 19.97
C LEU A 401 7.67 -10.48 20.41
N THR A 402 7.95 -11.06 21.57
CA THR A 402 7.20 -12.21 22.11
C THR A 402 6.07 -11.82 23.05
N MET A 403 5.85 -10.53 23.31
CA MET A 403 4.85 -10.03 24.26
C MET A 403 5.05 -10.56 25.69
N THR A 404 6.31 -10.69 26.11
CA THR A 404 6.71 -11.18 27.43
C THR A 404 7.48 -10.12 28.20
N VAL A 405 6.90 -8.92 28.29
CA VAL A 405 7.62 -7.71 28.73
C VAL A 405 7.66 -7.52 30.25
N GLY A 406 6.95 -8.35 31.01
CA GLY A 406 6.96 -8.31 32.48
C GLY A 406 5.83 -7.48 33.12
N HIS A 407 5.02 -6.79 32.32
CA HIS A 407 3.81 -6.11 32.79
C HIS A 407 2.67 -7.10 33.04
N ASP A 408 1.92 -6.95 34.14
CA ASP A 408 0.70 -7.73 34.40
C ASP A 408 -0.42 -7.49 33.39
N VAL A 409 -0.49 -6.27 32.85
CA VAL A 409 -1.56 -5.81 31.96
C VAL A 409 -1.03 -4.95 30.82
N ASP A 410 -1.74 -4.91 29.69
CA ASP A 410 -1.43 -3.98 28.59
C ASP A 410 -1.64 -2.52 29.05
N PRO A 411 -0.59 -1.68 29.11
CA PRO A 411 -0.72 -0.30 29.56
C PRO A 411 -1.38 0.63 28.54
N THR A 412 -1.67 0.16 27.31
CA THR A 412 -2.13 1.00 26.19
C THR A 412 -3.34 1.86 26.54
N GLY A 413 -4.40 1.27 27.12
CA GLY A 413 -5.60 2.01 27.49
C GLY A 413 -5.31 3.09 28.55
N VAL A 414 -4.59 2.70 29.61
CA VAL A 414 -4.24 3.57 30.74
C VAL A 414 -3.40 4.77 30.29
N LEU A 415 -2.38 4.55 29.46
CA LEU A 415 -1.47 5.63 29.05
C LEU A 415 -2.10 6.56 28.02
N ARG A 416 -2.96 6.05 27.13
CA ARG A 416 -3.68 6.88 26.16
C ARG A 416 -4.72 7.80 26.81
N GLU A 417 -5.29 7.40 27.94
CA GLU A 417 -6.29 8.19 28.68
C GLU A 417 -5.66 9.24 29.60
N LYS A 418 -4.50 8.95 30.21
CA LYS A 418 -3.89 9.79 31.24
C LYS A 418 -3.45 11.18 30.77
N SER A 419 -2.93 11.32 29.55
CA SER A 419 -2.59 12.62 28.97
C SER A 419 -2.34 12.53 27.48
N LYS A 420 -2.78 13.56 26.74
CA LYS A 420 -2.42 13.74 25.32
C LYS A 420 -0.95 14.11 25.12
N ASP A 421 -0.28 14.60 26.17
CA ASP A 421 1.10 15.10 26.11
C ASP A 421 2.12 14.11 26.70
N LEU A 422 1.66 12.98 27.25
CA LEU A 422 2.56 11.96 27.80
C LEU A 422 3.41 11.35 26.68
N ASP A 423 4.72 11.30 26.89
CA ASP A 423 5.61 10.51 26.05
C ASP A 423 5.33 9.02 26.29
N TRP A 424 4.87 8.32 25.26
CA TRP A 424 4.48 6.91 25.40
C TRP A 424 5.68 5.99 25.66
N VAL A 425 6.89 6.39 25.26
CA VAL A 425 8.12 5.64 25.61
C VAL A 425 8.40 5.77 27.09
N GLU A 426 8.40 7.00 27.62
CA GLU A 426 8.58 7.24 29.06
C GLU A 426 7.49 6.54 29.88
N GLY A 427 6.23 6.66 29.44
CA GLY A 427 5.10 6.04 30.10
C GLY A 427 5.17 4.50 30.13
N PHE A 428 5.65 3.86 29.06
CA PHE A 428 5.86 2.41 29.02
C PHE A 428 7.00 1.99 29.97
N LEU A 429 8.14 2.68 29.91
CA LEU A 429 9.31 2.37 30.74
C LEU A 429 9.05 2.60 32.24
N ALA A 430 8.15 3.53 32.58
CA ALA A 430 7.74 3.80 33.96
C ALA A 430 6.56 2.91 34.44
N PHE A 431 5.96 2.11 33.56
CA PHE A 431 4.82 1.27 33.94
C PHE A 431 5.30 0.07 34.79
N PRO A 432 4.57 -0.31 35.86
CA PRO A 432 4.96 -1.42 36.74
C PRO A 432 5.28 -2.72 35.99
N MET A 433 6.38 -3.38 36.36
CA MET A 433 6.82 -4.68 35.83
C MET A 433 6.93 -5.69 36.96
N GLU A 434 5.86 -6.45 37.18
CA GLU A 434 5.72 -7.44 38.25
C GLU A 434 6.49 -8.73 37.98
N HIS A 435 6.71 -9.05 36.70
CA HIS A 435 7.32 -10.30 36.25
C HIS A 435 8.67 -10.08 35.57
N GLN A 436 9.51 -11.12 35.58
CA GLN A 436 10.73 -11.10 34.78
C GLN A 436 10.38 -11.12 33.29
N PRO A 437 11.01 -10.28 32.45
CA PRO A 437 10.85 -10.39 31.00
C PRO A 437 11.17 -11.81 30.51
N GLY A 438 10.31 -12.34 29.64
CA GLY A 438 10.36 -13.72 29.15
C GLY A 438 9.49 -14.72 29.92
N GLU A 439 9.03 -14.39 31.13
CA GLU A 439 8.31 -15.34 32.00
C GLU A 439 6.84 -15.54 31.59
N GLN A 440 6.12 -14.45 31.32
CA GLN A 440 4.67 -14.48 31.11
C GLN A 440 4.28 -13.74 29.84
N PHE A 441 3.39 -14.35 29.04
CA PHE A 441 2.76 -13.72 27.88
C PHE A 441 1.63 -12.78 28.31
N VAL A 442 1.72 -11.52 27.90
CA VAL A 442 0.67 -10.51 28.01
C VAL A 442 0.62 -9.73 26.71
N TYR A 443 -0.46 -9.91 25.94
CA TYR A 443 -0.62 -9.25 24.64
C TYR A 443 -0.67 -7.73 24.81
N ASN A 444 0.38 -7.04 24.35
CA ASN A 444 0.67 -5.66 24.75
C ASN A 444 0.94 -4.77 23.53
N SER A 445 0.03 -3.84 23.22
CA SER A 445 0.18 -3.00 22.02
C SER A 445 1.27 -1.94 22.17
N LEU A 446 1.57 -1.49 23.38
CA LEU A 446 2.68 -0.56 23.61
C LEU A 446 4.06 -1.24 23.57
N ALA A 447 4.15 -2.55 23.81
CA ALA A 447 5.37 -3.30 23.55
C ALA A 447 5.74 -3.24 22.06
N THR A 448 4.76 -3.34 21.16
CA THR A 448 4.99 -3.12 19.72
C THR A 448 5.30 -1.65 19.41
N TYR A 449 4.68 -0.68 20.09
CA TYR A 449 5.03 0.73 19.93
C TYR A 449 6.51 0.97 20.27
N MET A 450 7.05 0.32 21.30
CA MET A 450 8.47 0.38 21.63
C MET A 450 9.36 -0.13 20.50
N LEU A 451 8.95 -1.18 19.77
CA LEU A 451 9.67 -1.63 18.57
C LEU A 451 9.69 -0.53 17.49
N SER A 452 8.55 0.13 17.24
CA SER A 452 8.48 1.26 16.31
C SER A 452 9.37 2.44 16.75
N ALA A 453 9.38 2.75 18.05
CA ALA A 453 10.25 3.77 18.63
C ALA A 453 11.73 3.42 18.49
N ILE A 454 12.11 2.14 18.67
CA ILE A 454 13.48 1.66 18.49
C ILE A 454 13.91 1.81 17.02
N ILE A 455 13.08 1.37 16.06
CA ILE A 455 13.34 1.60 14.63
C ILE A 455 13.54 3.08 14.35
N THR A 456 12.68 3.94 14.89
CA THR A 456 12.79 5.39 14.73
C THR A 456 14.10 5.93 15.31
N ASN A 457 14.52 5.43 16.46
CA ASN A 457 15.76 5.82 17.13
C ASN A 457 17.01 5.43 16.33
N VAL A 458 17.11 4.18 15.88
CA VAL A 458 18.32 3.67 15.22
C VAL A 458 18.44 4.10 13.75
N THR A 459 17.33 4.49 13.11
CA THR A 459 17.31 4.86 11.68
C THR A 459 17.10 6.35 11.42
N GLY A 460 16.51 7.09 12.38
CA GLY A 460 16.00 8.44 12.17
C GLY A 460 14.76 8.52 11.28
N GLN A 461 14.14 7.38 10.92
CA GLN A 461 13.01 7.29 10.00
C GLN A 461 11.76 6.78 10.71
N ARG A 462 10.57 7.21 10.26
CA ARG A 462 9.33 6.57 10.67
C ARG A 462 9.29 5.14 10.10
N ILE A 463 8.60 4.20 10.76
CA ILE A 463 8.61 2.80 10.35
C ILE A 463 8.11 2.57 8.91
N LEU A 464 7.10 3.33 8.48
CA LEU A 464 6.60 3.30 7.11
C LEU A 464 7.67 3.73 6.11
N ASP A 465 8.39 4.83 6.39
CA ASP A 465 9.48 5.33 5.54
C ASP A 465 10.64 4.32 5.50
N TYR A 466 10.97 3.71 6.63
CA TYR A 466 12.01 2.69 6.75
C TYR A 466 11.66 1.43 5.94
N LEU A 467 10.42 0.95 6.04
CA LEU A 467 9.96 -0.22 5.29
C LEU A 467 9.74 0.09 3.81
N GLN A 468 9.61 1.35 3.41
CA GLN A 468 9.24 1.72 2.05
C GLN A 468 10.16 1.12 0.97
N PRO A 469 11.49 1.28 1.02
CA PRO A 469 12.39 0.65 0.05
C PRO A 469 12.63 -0.85 0.29
N ARG A 470 12.33 -1.36 1.50
CA ARG A 470 12.68 -2.74 1.93
C ARG A 470 11.58 -3.76 1.70
N LEU A 471 10.32 -3.32 1.82
CA LEU A 471 9.14 -4.16 1.81
C LEU A 471 8.06 -3.60 0.90
N PHE A 472 7.62 -2.36 1.13
CA PHE A 472 6.45 -1.81 0.43
C PHE A 472 6.70 -1.68 -1.08
N ARG A 473 7.79 -1.03 -1.51
CA ARG A 473 8.11 -0.89 -2.94
C ARG A 473 8.37 -2.24 -3.62
N PRO A 474 9.19 -3.16 -3.08
CA PRO A 474 9.37 -4.49 -3.68
C PRO A 474 8.07 -5.25 -3.90
N LEU A 475 7.18 -5.26 -2.90
CA LEU A 475 5.87 -5.92 -2.97
C LEU A 475 4.83 -5.13 -3.78
N GLY A 476 5.12 -3.87 -4.12
CA GLY A 476 4.17 -2.97 -4.77
C GLY A 476 2.99 -2.59 -3.88
N ILE A 477 3.24 -2.42 -2.58
CA ILE A 477 2.27 -1.87 -1.63
C ILE A 477 2.37 -0.35 -1.72
N VAL A 478 1.29 0.29 -2.17
CA VAL A 478 1.15 1.74 -2.25
C VAL A 478 -0.13 2.15 -1.56
N GLY A 479 -0.22 3.42 -1.15
CA GLY A 479 -1.41 3.89 -0.45
C GLY A 479 -1.43 3.62 1.05
N ALA A 480 -0.35 3.04 1.60
CA ALA A 480 -0.25 2.74 3.02
C ALA A 480 -0.20 4.04 3.85
N THR A 481 -0.97 4.07 4.93
CA THR A 481 -0.94 5.16 5.93
C THR A 481 -0.80 4.59 7.33
N TRP A 482 -0.22 5.35 8.25
CA TRP A 482 -0.03 4.89 9.62
C TRP A 482 -0.17 6.05 10.60
N ASP A 483 -1.11 5.90 11.54
CA ASP A 483 -1.34 6.88 12.60
C ASP A 483 -0.09 7.06 13.49
N VAL A 484 0.06 8.26 14.07
CA VAL A 484 1.23 8.69 14.85
C VAL A 484 0.87 9.09 16.27
N SER A 485 1.80 8.87 17.19
CA SER A 485 1.76 9.37 18.57
C SER A 485 1.98 10.88 18.61
N PRO A 486 1.72 11.53 19.75
CA PRO A 486 2.01 12.96 19.93
C PRO A 486 3.49 13.29 19.70
N GLN A 487 4.39 12.31 19.85
CA GLN A 487 5.83 12.43 19.59
C GLN A 487 6.20 12.27 18.10
N GLY A 488 5.23 12.04 17.23
CA GLY A 488 5.44 11.80 15.80
C GLY A 488 5.92 10.37 15.45
N ILE A 489 5.91 9.45 16.42
CA ILE A 489 6.28 8.04 16.20
C ILE A 489 5.05 7.28 15.73
N GLN A 490 5.16 6.53 14.64
CA GLN A 490 4.04 5.70 14.15
C GLN A 490 3.71 4.60 15.15
N PHE A 491 2.42 4.33 15.37
CA PHE A 491 1.97 3.49 16.48
C PHE A 491 2.57 2.08 16.50
N GLY A 492 2.85 1.49 15.34
CA GLY A 492 3.41 0.13 15.21
C GLY A 492 2.42 -1.00 15.57
N GLY A 493 1.82 -0.93 16.75
CA GLY A 493 0.89 -1.95 17.24
C GLY A 493 -0.51 -1.92 16.61
N TRP A 494 -0.89 -0.79 16.02
CA TRP A 494 -2.17 -0.53 15.33
C TRP A 494 -2.04 0.70 14.41
N GLY A 495 -3.13 1.11 13.76
CA GLY A 495 -3.19 2.37 13.00
C GLY A 495 -2.69 2.30 11.56
N LEU A 496 -2.13 1.16 11.11
CA LEU A 496 -1.84 0.93 9.70
C LEU A 496 -3.16 0.79 8.93
N LYS A 497 -3.19 1.37 7.73
CA LYS A 497 -4.22 1.12 6.73
C LYS A 497 -3.57 0.72 5.41
N VAL A 498 -4.01 -0.39 4.84
CA VAL A 498 -3.56 -0.94 3.54
C VAL A 498 -4.74 -1.60 2.82
N LYS A 499 -4.59 -1.95 1.54
CA LYS A 499 -5.62 -2.68 0.78
C LYS A 499 -5.60 -4.18 1.11
N THR A 500 -6.67 -4.89 0.80
CA THR A 500 -6.75 -6.36 0.98
C THR A 500 -5.63 -7.10 0.24
N GLU A 501 -5.30 -6.68 -0.98
CA GLU A 501 -4.22 -7.32 -1.75
C GLU A 501 -2.84 -7.08 -1.11
N ASP A 502 -2.64 -5.95 -0.45
CA ASP A 502 -1.38 -5.64 0.25
C ASP A 502 -1.18 -6.53 1.48
N MET A 503 -2.26 -6.87 2.17
CA MET A 503 -2.26 -7.90 3.21
C MET A 503 -1.87 -9.26 2.63
N ALA A 504 -2.42 -9.62 1.46
CA ALA A 504 -2.09 -10.89 0.80
C ALA A 504 -0.64 -10.95 0.34
N LYS A 505 -0.08 -9.84 -0.14
CA LYS A 505 1.34 -9.71 -0.48
C LYS A 505 2.24 -9.96 0.73
N LEU A 506 1.90 -9.40 1.91
CA LEU A 506 2.63 -9.71 3.14
C LEU A 506 2.50 -11.19 3.51
N GLY A 507 1.31 -11.77 3.42
CA GLY A 507 1.11 -13.19 3.69
C GLY A 507 1.94 -14.09 2.77
N LEU A 508 1.98 -13.76 1.47
CA LEU A 508 2.77 -14.47 0.48
C LEU A 508 4.28 -14.31 0.74
N PHE A 509 4.72 -13.12 1.15
CA PHE A 509 6.11 -12.88 1.55
C PHE A 509 6.55 -13.76 2.72
N TYR A 510 5.69 -13.92 3.73
CA TYR A 510 5.93 -14.84 4.85
C TYR A 510 5.90 -16.31 4.41
N LEU A 511 4.95 -16.69 3.57
CA LEU A 511 4.85 -18.03 3.00
C LEU A 511 6.10 -18.41 2.19
N GLN A 512 6.68 -17.45 1.47
CA GLN A 512 7.92 -17.58 0.69
C GLN A 512 9.19 -17.32 1.52
N LYS A 513 9.08 -17.22 2.85
CA LYS A 513 10.19 -16.98 3.78
C LYS A 513 11.12 -15.84 3.34
N GLY A 514 10.53 -14.72 2.92
CA GLY A 514 11.26 -13.50 2.58
C GLY A 514 11.76 -13.43 1.14
N GLN A 515 11.47 -14.43 0.31
CA GLN A 515 11.73 -14.36 -1.13
C GLN A 515 10.62 -13.58 -1.85
N TRP A 516 11.01 -12.79 -2.84
CA TRP A 516 10.09 -12.06 -3.71
C TRP A 516 10.77 -11.77 -5.05
N ASN A 517 10.15 -12.19 -6.17
CA ASN A 517 10.70 -12.01 -7.53
C ASN A 517 12.20 -12.41 -7.64
N ASP A 518 12.51 -13.63 -7.21
CA ASP A 518 13.86 -14.22 -7.21
C ASP A 518 14.90 -13.50 -6.33
N LYS A 519 14.48 -12.57 -5.47
CA LYS A 519 15.34 -11.88 -4.50
C LYS A 519 14.99 -12.31 -3.08
N GLN A 520 16.00 -12.64 -2.28
CA GLN A 520 15.85 -12.79 -0.84
C GLN A 520 15.89 -11.39 -0.20
N LEU A 521 14.73 -10.84 0.16
CA LEU A 521 14.67 -9.51 0.76
C LEU A 521 15.06 -9.55 2.25
N LEU A 522 14.57 -10.57 2.98
CA LEU A 522 14.85 -10.80 4.40
C LEU A 522 15.24 -12.27 4.61
N PRO A 523 16.29 -12.63 5.38
CA PRO A 523 16.75 -14.01 5.53
C PRO A 523 15.68 -14.98 6.02
N ASP A 524 15.71 -16.22 5.53
CA ASP A 524 14.80 -17.31 5.92
C ASP A 524 14.82 -17.60 7.42
N SER A 525 15.98 -17.48 8.06
CA SER A 525 16.17 -17.67 9.50
C SER A 525 15.26 -16.78 10.36
N TRP A 526 14.93 -15.57 9.88
CA TRP A 526 13.96 -14.71 10.57
C TRP A 526 12.57 -15.36 10.63
N PHE A 527 12.13 -15.98 9.55
CA PHE A 527 10.82 -16.62 9.45
C PHE A 527 10.77 -17.93 10.23
N ASP A 528 11.87 -18.67 10.31
CA ASP A 528 11.98 -19.88 11.13
C ASP A 528 11.78 -19.59 12.62
N GLU A 529 12.17 -18.41 13.09
CA GLU A 529 11.89 -17.97 14.47
C GLU A 529 10.53 -17.27 14.61
N ALA A 530 10.18 -16.39 13.66
CA ALA A 530 8.97 -15.57 13.75
C ALA A 530 7.69 -16.38 13.66
N THR A 531 7.70 -17.51 12.94
CA THR A 531 6.50 -18.28 12.62
C THR A 531 6.26 -19.48 13.53
N ILE A 532 7.14 -19.73 14.53
CA ILE A 532 6.98 -20.79 15.54
C ILE A 532 6.50 -20.22 16.89
N ALA A 533 5.95 -21.07 17.75
CA ALA A 533 5.59 -20.68 19.11
C ALA A 533 6.86 -20.42 19.95
N GLN A 534 7.25 -19.15 20.08
CA GLN A 534 8.32 -18.71 20.99
C GLN A 534 7.84 -18.70 22.45
N VAL A 535 6.54 -18.45 22.66
CA VAL A 535 5.88 -18.48 23.96
C VAL A 535 4.49 -19.09 23.85
N GLN A 536 4.03 -19.71 24.94
CA GLN A 536 2.64 -20.15 25.05
C GLN A 536 1.73 -18.94 25.25
N SER A 537 0.67 -18.84 24.45
CA SER A 537 -0.28 -17.73 24.47
C SER A 537 -1.45 -17.99 25.43
N LEU A 538 -1.13 -18.36 26.67
CA LEU A 538 -2.13 -18.54 27.71
C LEU A 538 -2.71 -17.17 28.12
N PRO A 539 -4.01 -17.09 28.49
CA PRO A 539 -4.54 -15.89 29.12
C PRO A 539 -3.71 -15.51 30.35
N ALA A 540 -3.46 -14.21 30.55
CA ALA A 540 -2.66 -13.72 31.66
C ALA A 540 -3.16 -14.26 33.01
N GLY A 541 -2.25 -14.76 33.84
CA GLY A 541 -2.55 -15.36 35.14
C GLY A 541 -3.25 -16.73 35.12
N VAL A 542 -3.49 -17.33 33.95
CA VAL A 542 -4.16 -18.64 33.83
C VAL A 542 -3.14 -19.74 33.56
N LYS A 543 -3.02 -20.68 34.52
CA LYS A 543 -2.27 -21.92 34.31
C LYS A 543 -3.00 -22.86 33.36
N LYS A 544 -2.25 -23.68 32.61
CA LYS A 544 -2.78 -24.67 31.66
C LYS A 544 -3.83 -25.61 32.28
N GLU A 545 -3.64 -26.02 33.52
CA GLU A 545 -4.57 -26.86 34.28
C GLU A 545 -5.94 -26.22 34.59
N ASN A 546 -6.03 -24.89 34.48
CA ASN A 546 -7.23 -24.10 34.78
C ASN A 546 -7.95 -23.58 33.52
N LEU A 547 -7.52 -24.00 32.33
CA LEU A 547 -8.15 -23.62 31.08
C LEU A 547 -9.56 -24.24 30.97
N LYS A 548 -10.52 -23.41 30.59
CA LYS A 548 -11.92 -23.84 30.34
C LYS A 548 -12.17 -24.25 28.89
N VAL A 549 -11.16 -24.18 28.03
CA VAL A 549 -11.22 -24.48 26.60
C VAL A 549 -10.07 -25.43 26.26
N ASN A 550 -10.37 -26.45 25.45
CA ASN A 550 -9.33 -27.37 24.98
C ASN A 550 -8.47 -26.70 23.91
N ALA A 551 -7.15 -26.92 23.96
CA ALA A 551 -6.23 -26.40 22.96
C ALA A 551 -6.54 -26.92 21.55
N GLN A 552 -7.17 -28.10 21.39
CA GLN A 552 -7.55 -28.63 20.07
C GLN A 552 -8.65 -27.79 19.38
N ASP A 553 -9.42 -27.03 20.17
CA ASP A 553 -10.58 -26.27 19.72
C ASP A 553 -10.32 -24.76 19.70
N SER A 554 -9.08 -24.31 19.94
CA SER A 554 -8.77 -22.88 20.07
C SER A 554 -7.48 -22.49 19.38
N ASP A 555 -7.59 -21.61 18.38
CA ASP A 555 -6.45 -21.02 17.69
C ASP A 555 -5.65 -20.07 18.61
N TRP A 556 -6.26 -19.52 19.64
CA TRP A 556 -5.61 -18.62 20.61
C TRP A 556 -4.64 -19.33 21.56
N LEU A 557 -4.73 -20.66 21.69
CA LEU A 557 -3.90 -21.46 22.59
C LEU A 557 -2.71 -22.14 21.88
N GLN A 558 -2.46 -21.83 20.60
CA GLN A 558 -1.41 -22.49 19.81
C GLN A 558 -0.02 -21.86 19.98
N GLY A 559 0.09 -20.73 20.68
CA GLY A 559 1.33 -20.00 20.91
C GLY A 559 1.48 -18.73 20.09
N TYR A 560 2.54 -17.99 20.40
CA TYR A 560 2.88 -16.71 19.78
C TYR A 560 4.36 -16.65 19.42
N GLY A 561 4.69 -16.10 18.26
CA GLY A 561 6.06 -15.92 17.77
C GLY A 561 6.18 -14.59 17.03
N TYR A 562 7.27 -13.85 17.25
CA TYR A 562 7.55 -12.49 16.74
C TYR A 562 6.38 -11.75 16.06
N GLN A 563 5.38 -11.39 16.86
CA GLN A 563 4.18 -10.65 16.46
C GLN A 563 3.17 -11.38 15.54
N LEU A 564 3.14 -12.71 15.61
CA LEU A 564 2.25 -13.63 14.89
C LEU A 564 1.64 -14.63 15.87
N TRP A 565 0.38 -14.97 15.64
CA TRP A 565 -0.29 -16.06 16.33
C TRP A 565 -0.03 -17.36 15.59
N ARG A 566 0.31 -18.42 16.32
CA ARG A 566 0.13 -19.77 15.80
C ARG A 566 -1.37 -20.06 15.72
N SER A 567 -1.73 -20.97 14.83
CA SER A 567 -3.08 -21.41 14.59
C SER A 567 -3.09 -22.94 14.51
N ARG A 568 -4.29 -23.54 14.54
CA ARG A 568 -4.46 -24.97 14.32
C ARG A 568 -4.00 -25.36 12.91
N HIS A 569 -3.92 -26.66 12.62
CA HIS A 569 -3.55 -27.16 11.29
C HIS A 569 -2.18 -26.68 10.79
N ASN A 570 -1.21 -26.56 11.70
CA ASN A 570 0.15 -26.11 11.43
C ASN A 570 0.22 -24.76 10.68
N SER A 571 -0.75 -23.89 10.91
CA SER A 571 -0.82 -22.56 10.31
C SER A 571 -0.41 -21.46 11.30
N TYR A 572 -0.28 -20.24 10.80
CA TYR A 572 -0.03 -19.05 11.61
C TYR A 572 -0.68 -17.83 10.96
N ARG A 573 -0.90 -16.77 11.74
CA ARG A 573 -1.62 -15.59 11.27
C ARG A 573 -1.14 -14.27 11.86
N ALA A 574 -1.21 -13.23 11.04
CA ALA A 574 -1.37 -11.87 11.53
C ALA A 574 -2.85 -11.66 11.88
N ASP A 575 -3.11 -11.09 13.05
CA ASP A 575 -4.45 -11.02 13.63
C ASP A 575 -4.76 -9.61 14.11
N GLY A 576 -5.83 -9.03 13.58
CA GLY A 576 -6.35 -7.72 13.92
C GLY A 576 -7.77 -7.81 14.45
N LEU A 577 -8.07 -6.95 15.42
CA LEU A 577 -9.39 -6.83 16.03
C LEU A 577 -10.51 -6.82 14.97
N ASN A 578 -11.59 -7.51 15.27
CA ASN A 578 -12.77 -7.65 14.43
C ASN A 578 -12.57 -8.50 13.15
N GLY A 579 -11.60 -9.42 13.12
CA GLY A 579 -11.45 -10.38 12.02
C GLY A 579 -10.59 -9.90 10.85
N GLN A 580 -9.61 -9.04 11.11
CA GLN A 580 -8.59 -8.72 10.09
C GLN A 580 -7.54 -9.84 10.14
N PHE A 581 -7.56 -10.75 9.17
CA PHE A 581 -6.65 -11.88 9.18
C PHE A 581 -5.75 -11.88 7.95
N ILE A 582 -4.48 -12.23 8.19
CA ILE A 582 -3.58 -12.79 7.18
C ILE A 582 -3.25 -14.19 7.66
N LEU A 583 -4.00 -15.18 7.20
CA LEU A 583 -3.86 -16.57 7.60
C LEU A 583 -2.99 -17.30 6.58
N ILE A 584 -1.89 -17.89 7.04
CA ILE A 584 -0.87 -18.49 6.19
C ILE A 584 -0.84 -19.99 6.45
N LEU A 585 -0.98 -20.77 5.39
CA LEU A 585 -1.07 -22.22 5.41
C LEU A 585 0.11 -22.84 4.64
N PRO A 586 1.27 -23.06 5.28
CA PRO A 586 2.47 -23.53 4.59
C PRO A 586 2.28 -24.86 3.87
N GLU A 587 1.63 -25.84 4.52
CA GLU A 587 1.37 -27.17 3.96
C GLU A 587 0.47 -27.13 2.73
N LYS A 588 -0.33 -26.05 2.61
CA LYS A 588 -1.23 -25.82 1.49
C LYS A 588 -0.72 -24.71 0.57
N ASN A 589 0.52 -24.23 0.71
CA ASN A 589 1.07 -23.16 -0.12
C ASN A 589 0.06 -22.02 -0.39
N ALA A 590 -0.66 -21.62 0.65
CA ALA A 590 -1.84 -20.77 0.55
C ALA A 590 -1.88 -19.66 1.60
N VAL A 591 -2.58 -18.58 1.25
CA VAL A 591 -2.85 -17.45 2.14
C VAL A 591 -4.34 -17.13 2.02
N ILE A 592 -5.01 -16.94 3.16
CA ILE A 592 -6.39 -16.47 3.23
C ILE A 592 -6.37 -15.14 3.95
N VAL A 593 -6.95 -14.11 3.32
CA VAL A 593 -7.04 -12.77 3.87
C VAL A 593 -8.51 -12.40 4.06
N THR A 594 -8.83 -11.89 5.24
CA THR A 594 -10.13 -11.29 5.53
C THR A 594 -9.94 -9.88 6.07
N THR A 595 -10.83 -8.98 5.67
CA THR A 595 -11.12 -7.75 6.43
C THR A 595 -12.57 -7.80 6.85
N ALA A 596 -12.91 -7.35 8.06
CA ALA A 596 -14.23 -7.60 8.61
C ALA A 596 -14.61 -6.69 9.79
N LYS A 597 -15.84 -6.87 10.28
CA LYS A 597 -16.32 -6.35 11.56
C LYS A 597 -16.92 -7.49 12.42
N ILE A 598 -16.08 -8.47 12.73
CA ILE A 598 -16.49 -9.74 13.37
C ILE A 598 -16.12 -9.76 14.87
N PRO A 599 -17.10 -9.72 15.80
CA PRO A 599 -16.79 -9.82 17.22
C PRO A 599 -16.36 -11.24 17.64
N ASN A 600 -16.93 -12.29 17.04
CA ASN A 600 -16.56 -13.68 17.32
C ASN A 600 -15.52 -14.21 16.32
N MET A 601 -14.28 -13.77 16.52
CA MET A 601 -13.13 -14.09 15.66
C MET A 601 -12.78 -15.59 15.63
N GLN A 602 -13.01 -16.33 16.72
CA GLN A 602 -12.73 -17.77 16.74
C GLN A 602 -13.71 -18.54 15.86
N GLU A 603 -14.97 -18.10 15.80
CA GLU A 603 -15.97 -18.72 14.93
C GLU A 603 -15.63 -18.52 13.46
N GLU A 604 -15.18 -17.32 13.08
CA GLU A 604 -14.71 -17.08 11.70
C GLU A 604 -13.55 -18.03 11.31
N LEU A 605 -12.58 -18.24 12.21
CA LEU A 605 -11.53 -19.22 11.98
C LEU A 605 -12.10 -20.65 11.85
N ASN A 606 -13.09 -21.03 12.67
CA ASN A 606 -13.75 -22.34 12.56
C ASN A 606 -14.38 -22.53 11.17
N LEU A 607 -15.09 -21.53 10.65
CA LEU A 607 -15.70 -21.57 9.32
C LEU A 607 -14.65 -21.75 8.22
N ILE A 608 -13.50 -21.08 8.34
CA ILE A 608 -12.37 -21.28 7.42
C ILE A 608 -11.86 -22.72 7.49
N TRP A 609 -11.70 -23.29 8.69
CA TRP A 609 -11.24 -24.67 8.87
C TRP A 609 -12.23 -25.73 8.40
N GLU A 610 -13.53 -25.47 8.57
CA GLU A 610 -14.59 -26.39 8.17
C GLU A 610 -14.80 -26.40 6.65
N HIS A 611 -14.77 -25.22 6.01
CA HIS A 611 -15.17 -25.10 4.61
C HIS A 611 -14.00 -24.86 3.66
N LEU A 612 -13.06 -23.97 4.00
CA LEU A 612 -11.98 -23.61 3.07
C LEU A 612 -10.78 -24.54 3.15
N LEU A 613 -10.36 -24.96 4.34
CA LEU A 613 -9.19 -25.84 4.49
C LEU A 613 -9.33 -27.16 3.71
N PRO A 614 -10.48 -27.87 3.71
CA PRO A 614 -10.66 -29.08 2.93
C PRO A 614 -10.72 -28.82 1.42
N ALA A 615 -10.95 -27.58 0.99
CA ALA A 615 -11.01 -27.20 -0.43
C ALA A 615 -9.65 -27.29 -1.13
N PHE A 616 -8.55 -27.25 -0.37
CA PHE A 616 -7.19 -27.34 -0.89
C PHE A 616 -6.81 -28.80 -1.13
N GLU A 617 -7.03 -29.26 -2.35
CA GLU A 617 -6.62 -30.59 -2.80
C GLU A 617 -5.08 -30.69 -2.90
N ASP A 618 -4.57 -31.92 -2.83
CA ASP A 618 -3.13 -32.21 -2.89
C ASP A 618 -2.58 -32.13 -4.33
#